data_AF-A0A520JQK0-F1
#
_entry.id   AF-A0A520JQK0-F1
#
_cell.length_a   1.000
_cell.length_b   1.000
_cell.length_c   1.000
_cell.angle_alpha   90.00
_cell.angle_beta   90.00
_cell.angle_gamma   90.00
#
_symmetry.space_group_name_H-M   'P 1'
#
loop_
_entity.id
_entity.type
_entity.pdbx_description
1 polymer ?
#
loop_
_entity_poly.entity_id
_entity_poly.type
_entity_poly.pdbx_seq_one_letter_code
_entity_poly.pdbx_strand_id
1 'polypeptide(L)'
;MIRRSNGDAGYEALKTASAHVPTIVSVYLDRPAILTNVRDKAAVLLANFGVSDAALMDVLTGRASASGRLPFELPSLMAAVSAQDPAVPDDSAKPIYAVGAGMMGAVRLRP
;
A
#
# COMPACT_ATOMS: atom_id res chain seq x y z
N MET A 1 -6.05 -13.17 2.91
CA MET A 1 -4.95 -12.31 2.42
C MET A 1 -5.26 -11.90 0.99
N ILE A 2 -5.37 -10.61 0.67
CA ILE A 2 -5.55 -10.18 -0.74
C ILE A 2 -4.17 -10.10 -1.40
N ARG A 3 -4.00 -10.80 -2.53
CA ARG A 3 -2.84 -10.72 -3.40
C ARG A 3 -3.34 -10.29 -4.78
N ARG A 4 -2.94 -9.09 -5.23
CA ARG A 4 -3.09 -8.73 -6.65
C ARG A 4 -2.09 -9.57 -7.42
N SER A 5 -2.50 -10.28 -8.46
CA SER A 5 -1.65 -11.19 -9.24
C SER A 5 -1.84 -10.98 -10.74
N ASN A 6 -0.97 -11.58 -11.57
CA ASN A 6 -1.14 -11.57 -13.02
C ASN A 6 -2.57 -11.99 -13.41
N GLY A 7 -3.17 -11.25 -14.34
CA GLY A 7 -4.56 -11.44 -14.77
C GLY A 7 -5.60 -10.63 -13.98
N ASP A 8 -5.24 -10.00 -12.86
CA ASP A 8 -6.08 -8.98 -12.22
C ASP A 8 -6.01 -7.67 -13.04
N ALA A 9 -7.17 -7.15 -13.45
CA ALA A 9 -7.24 -5.97 -14.31
C ALA A 9 -6.53 -4.74 -13.71
N GLY A 10 -6.63 -4.54 -12.39
CA GLY A 10 -5.95 -3.43 -11.71
C GLY A 10 -4.44 -3.61 -11.69
N TYR A 11 -3.97 -4.84 -11.52
CA TYR A 11 -2.54 -5.14 -11.57
C TYR A 11 -1.94 -4.98 -12.98
N GLU A 12 -2.63 -5.43 -14.02
CA GLU A 12 -2.16 -5.25 -15.40
C GLU A 12 -2.17 -3.77 -15.82
N ALA A 13 -3.18 -3.00 -15.37
CA ALA A 13 -3.23 -1.56 -15.57
C ALA A 13 -2.05 -0.86 -14.90
N LEU A 14 -1.73 -1.23 -13.64
CA LEU A 14 -0.55 -0.72 -12.93
C LEU A 14 0.73 -1.03 -13.72
N LYS A 15 0.95 -2.29 -14.09
CA LYS A 15 2.15 -2.71 -14.83
C LYS A 15 2.33 -1.94 -16.13
N THR A 16 1.24 -1.68 -16.85
CA THR A 16 1.24 -0.92 -18.09
C THR A 16 1.54 0.56 -17.84
N ALA A 17 0.87 1.20 -16.87
CA ALA A 17 1.05 2.61 -16.57
C ALA A 17 2.44 2.92 -16.00
N SER A 18 2.92 2.11 -15.05
CA SER A 18 4.20 2.33 -14.37
C SER A 18 5.41 2.23 -15.30
N ALA A 19 5.26 1.58 -16.45
CA ALA A 19 6.31 1.48 -17.47
C ALA A 19 6.50 2.80 -18.26
N HIS A 20 5.51 3.71 -18.23
CA HIS A 20 5.50 4.92 -19.04
C HIS A 20 5.48 6.20 -18.19
N VAL A 21 4.82 6.16 -17.03
CA VAL A 21 4.65 7.34 -16.17
C VAL A 21 4.74 6.97 -14.69
N PRO A 22 5.24 7.88 -13.83
CA PRO A 22 5.16 7.72 -12.39
C PRO A 22 3.70 7.50 -11.97
N THR A 23 3.43 6.35 -11.35
CA THR A 23 2.07 5.91 -11.06
C THR A 23 1.83 5.90 -9.55
N ILE A 24 0.75 6.55 -9.12
CA ILE A 24 0.26 6.49 -7.73
C ILE A 24 -0.74 5.35 -7.63
N VAL A 25 -0.57 4.47 -6.64
CA VAL A 25 -1.48 3.35 -6.38
C VAL A 25 -2.18 3.55 -5.06
N SER A 26 -3.51 3.66 -5.10
CA SER A 26 -4.36 3.62 -3.91
C SER A 26 -4.83 2.19 -3.68
N VAL A 27 -4.54 1.64 -2.50
CA VAL A 27 -4.94 0.30 -2.10
C VAL A 27 -5.90 0.42 -0.93
N TYR A 28 -7.11 -0.08 -1.10
CA TYR A 28 -8.03 -0.27 0.02
C TYR A 28 -7.54 -1.43 0.89
N LEU A 29 -7.30 -1.18 2.18
CA LEU A 29 -6.76 -2.15 3.13
C LEU A 29 -7.70 -2.27 4.34
N ASP A 30 -8.57 -3.28 4.34
CA ASP A 30 -9.36 -3.66 5.53
C ASP A 30 -8.60 -4.63 6.46
N ARG A 31 -7.51 -5.23 5.95
CA ARG A 31 -6.63 -6.18 6.64
C ARG A 31 -5.23 -6.17 6.00
N PRO A 32 -4.20 -6.77 6.64
CA PRO A 32 -2.88 -6.92 6.05
C PRO A 32 -2.91 -7.57 4.64
N ALA A 33 -2.10 -7.05 3.73
CA ALA A 33 -1.97 -7.52 2.36
C ALA A 33 -0.50 -7.63 1.96
N ILE A 34 -0.18 -8.60 1.09
CA ILE A 34 1.16 -8.74 0.52
C ILE A 34 1.22 -7.83 -0.70
N LEU A 35 1.96 -6.74 -0.58
CA LEU A 35 2.10 -5.72 -1.63
C LEU A 35 3.47 -5.72 -2.30
N THR A 36 4.28 -6.76 -2.10
CA THR A 36 5.64 -6.85 -2.65
C THR A 36 5.71 -6.73 -4.16
N ASN A 37 4.70 -7.23 -4.88
CA ASN A 37 4.62 -7.14 -6.34
C ASN A 37 4.08 -5.80 -6.88
N VAL A 38 3.51 -4.97 -6.00
CA VAL A 38 2.96 -3.64 -6.33
C VAL A 38 3.97 -2.56 -5.95
N ARG A 39 4.70 -2.74 -4.84
CA ARG A 39 5.60 -1.76 -4.23
C ARG A 39 6.68 -1.25 -5.19
N ASP A 40 7.23 -2.11 -6.03
CA ASP A 40 8.31 -1.77 -6.97
C ASP A 40 7.81 -1.03 -8.23
N LYS A 41 6.50 -1.01 -8.48
CA LYS A 41 5.86 -0.39 -9.65
C LYS A 41 5.17 0.92 -9.31
N ALA A 42 4.95 1.20 -8.03
CA ALA A 42 4.29 2.41 -7.58
C ALA A 42 5.32 3.48 -7.21
N ALA A 43 5.18 4.68 -7.78
CA ALA A 43 5.94 5.85 -7.33
C ALA A 43 5.47 6.31 -5.94
N VAL A 44 4.17 6.16 -5.67
CA VAL A 44 3.56 6.38 -4.36
C VAL A 44 2.55 5.27 -4.11
N LEU A 45 2.60 4.67 -2.92
CA LEU A 45 1.62 3.70 -2.46
C LEU A 45 0.79 4.33 -1.34
N LEU A 46 -0.51 4.53 -1.59
CA LEU A 46 -1.44 5.06 -0.62
C LEU A 46 -2.31 3.94 -0.05
N ALA A 47 -2.20 3.71 1.26
CA ALA A 47 -3.11 2.85 1.99
C ALA A 47 -4.38 3.64 2.36
N ASN A 48 -5.53 3.18 1.89
CA ASN A 48 -6.84 3.76 2.10
C ASN A 48 -7.69 2.81 2.96
N PHE A 49 -8.41 3.34 3.94
CA PHE A 49 -9.23 2.58 4.90
C PHE A 49 -10.72 2.93 4.80
N GLY A 50 -11.20 3.17 3.57
CA GLY A 50 -12.59 3.57 3.29
C GLY A 50 -12.75 5.09 3.22
N VAL A 51 -11.72 5.79 2.75
CA VAL A 51 -11.78 7.26 2.57
C VAL A 51 -12.71 7.61 1.41
N SER A 52 -13.33 8.78 1.48
CA SER A 52 -14.11 9.30 0.35
C SER A 52 -13.21 9.73 -0.81
N ASP A 53 -13.74 9.71 -2.03
CA ASP A 53 -13.02 10.16 -3.23
C ASP A 53 -12.56 11.62 -3.11
N ALA A 54 -13.38 12.48 -2.49
CA ALA A 54 -13.03 13.88 -2.26
C ALA A 54 -11.79 14.00 -1.34
N ALA A 55 -11.78 13.29 -0.21
CA ALA A 55 -10.65 13.30 0.72
C ALA A 55 -9.39 12.70 0.08
N LEU A 56 -9.55 11.64 -0.71
CA LEU A 56 -8.47 11.05 -1.50
C LEU A 56 -7.88 12.08 -2.47
N MET A 57 -8.72 12.79 -3.23
CA MET A 57 -8.25 13.82 -4.16
C MET A 57 -7.60 15.00 -3.46
N ASP A 58 -8.08 15.40 -2.29
CA ASP A 58 -7.45 16.50 -1.54
C ASP A 58 -6.01 16.16 -1.16
N VAL A 59 -5.74 14.92 -0.75
CA VAL A 59 -4.38 14.46 -0.46
C VAL A 59 -3.52 14.36 -1.72
N LEU A 60 -4.06 13.79 -2.82
CA LEU A 60 -3.32 13.62 -4.07
C LEU A 60 -3.00 14.94 -4.78
N THR A 61 -3.88 15.94 -4.66
CA THR A 61 -3.70 17.28 -5.23
C THR A 61 -2.97 18.24 -4.31
N GLY A 62 -2.60 17.80 -3.09
CA GLY A 62 -1.88 18.60 -2.11
C GLY A 62 -2.74 19.65 -1.38
N ARG A 63 -4.06 19.59 -1.50
CA ARG A 63 -5.01 20.40 -0.70
C ARG A 63 -5.04 19.96 0.76
N ALA A 64 -4.74 18.69 1.02
CA ALA A 64 -4.53 18.12 2.34
C ALA A 64 -3.20 17.37 2.41
N SER A 65 -2.65 17.21 3.62
CA SER A 65 -1.45 16.41 3.85
C SER A 65 -1.81 15.02 4.38
N ALA A 66 -1.10 13.99 3.91
CA ALA A 66 -1.22 12.66 4.49
C ALA A 66 -0.55 12.65 5.88
N SER A 67 -1.30 12.21 6.90
CA SER A 67 -0.81 12.09 8.29
C SER A 67 -1.00 10.69 8.87
N GLY A 68 -1.62 9.78 8.10
CA GLY A 68 -1.95 8.43 8.53
C GLY A 68 -0.72 7.59 8.91
N ARG A 69 -1.00 6.57 9.71
CA ARG A 69 -0.06 5.56 10.20
C ARG A 69 -0.72 4.20 10.06
N LEU A 70 0.02 3.20 9.58
CA LEU A 70 -0.53 1.87 9.43
C LEU A 70 -0.96 1.29 10.79
N PRO A 71 -2.19 0.77 10.93
CA PRO A 71 -2.68 0.18 12.17
C PRO A 71 -2.22 -1.27 12.37
N PHE A 72 -1.55 -1.85 11.38
CA PHE A 72 -0.96 -3.20 11.39
C PHE A 72 0.24 -3.22 10.44
N GLU A 73 1.14 -4.19 10.61
CA GLU A 73 2.21 -4.40 9.65
C GLU A 73 1.74 -5.01 8.30
N LEU A 74 2.56 -4.82 7.26
CA LEU A 74 2.38 -5.42 5.95
C LEU A 74 3.45 -6.50 5.73
N PRO A 75 3.07 -7.78 5.62
CA PRO A 75 4.02 -8.87 5.48
C PRO A 75 4.66 -8.89 4.09
N SER A 76 5.85 -9.47 4.03
CA SER A 76 6.66 -9.55 2.81
C SER A 76 6.24 -10.67 1.86
N LEU A 77 5.76 -11.79 2.40
CA LEU A 77 5.33 -12.96 1.61
C LEU A 77 4.36 -13.87 2.39
N MET A 78 3.76 -14.83 1.69
CA MET A 78 2.79 -15.76 2.29
C MET A 78 3.39 -16.64 3.38
N ALA A 79 4.67 -17.03 3.28
CA ALA A 79 5.30 -17.83 4.33
C ALA A 79 5.43 -17.05 5.65
N ALA A 80 5.61 -15.72 5.60
CA ALA A 80 5.59 -14.89 6.81
C ALA A 80 4.21 -14.90 7.47
N VAL A 81 3.14 -14.85 6.66
CA VAL A 81 1.75 -14.97 7.15
C VAL A 81 1.49 -16.35 7.76
N SER A 82 1.99 -17.42 7.13
CA SER A 82 1.80 -18.78 7.64
C SER A 82 2.58 -19.06 8.93
N ALA A 83 3.66 -18.32 9.18
CA ALA A 83 4.49 -18.48 10.36
C ALA A 83 4.07 -17.59 11.55
N GLN A 84 3.20 -16.62 11.31
CA GLN A 84 2.69 -15.70 12.33
C GLN A 84 1.89 -16.44 13.41
N ASP A 85 2.17 -16.13 14.67
CA ASP A 85 1.43 -16.65 15.81
C ASP A 85 0.08 -15.90 15.90
N PRO A 86 -1.07 -16.59 15.82
CA PRO A 86 -2.37 -15.94 15.93
C PRO A 86 -2.62 -15.25 17.27
N ALA A 87 -1.84 -15.55 18.31
CA ALA A 87 -1.93 -14.95 19.63
C ALA A 87 -1.04 -13.70 19.80
N VAL A 88 -0.14 -13.40 18.85
CA VAL A 88 0.82 -12.29 18.96
C VAL A 88 0.62 -11.31 17.80
N PRO A 89 0.32 -10.03 18.08
CA PRO A 89 0.24 -9.02 17.03
C PRO A 89 1.63 -8.62 16.52
N ASP A 90 1.70 -8.22 15.25
CA ASP A 90 2.86 -7.60 14.60
C ASP A 90 4.20 -8.39 14.70
N ASP A 91 4.13 -9.72 14.56
CA ASP A 91 5.26 -10.65 14.67
C ASP A 91 5.79 -11.18 13.32
N SER A 92 5.33 -10.64 12.19
CA SER A 92 5.74 -11.12 10.86
C SER A 92 7.24 -10.99 10.67
N ALA A 93 7.84 -12.04 10.11
CA ALA A 93 9.25 -11.98 9.73
C ALA A 93 9.47 -10.94 8.61
N LYS A 94 10.25 -9.89 8.91
CA LYS A 94 10.70 -8.85 7.96
C LYS A 94 9.52 -8.24 7.18
N PRO A 95 8.61 -7.49 7.84
CA PRO A 95 7.52 -6.82 7.14
C PRO A 95 8.06 -5.78 6.15
N ILE A 96 7.35 -5.57 5.04
CA ILE A 96 7.72 -4.50 4.10
C ILE A 96 7.40 -3.10 4.65
N TYR A 97 6.44 -3.04 5.58
CA TYR A 97 6.11 -1.86 6.38
C TYR A 97 5.66 -2.33 7.76
N ALA A 98 6.28 -1.82 8.82
CA ALA A 98 5.89 -2.13 10.19
C ALA A 98 4.58 -1.41 10.59
N VAL A 99 3.98 -1.85 11.69
CA VAL A 99 2.93 -1.07 12.38
C VAL A 99 3.44 0.34 12.66
N GLY A 100 2.57 1.33 12.49
CA GLY A 100 2.95 2.74 12.62
C GLY A 100 3.83 3.27 11.47
N ALA A 101 4.10 2.52 10.41
CA ALA A 101 4.75 3.10 9.25
C ALA A 101 3.81 4.08 8.54
N GLY A 102 4.38 5.17 8.02
CA GLY A 102 3.65 6.18 7.26
C GLY A 102 4.54 7.38 6.95
N MET A 103 4.46 7.89 5.74
CA MET A 103 5.12 9.14 5.36
C MET A 103 4.16 10.31 5.63
N MET A 104 4.66 11.36 6.29
CA MET A 104 3.89 12.58 6.56
C MET A 104 4.16 13.63 5.49
N GLY A 105 3.11 14.33 5.09
CA GLY A 105 3.20 15.53 4.25
C GLY A 105 2.49 15.38 2.91
N ALA A 106 2.85 16.28 1.98
CA ALA A 106 2.26 16.32 0.65
C ALA A 106 2.73 15.14 -0.20
N VAL A 107 1.79 14.52 -0.93
CA VAL A 107 2.12 13.52 -1.95
C VAL A 107 2.81 14.24 -3.10
N ARG A 108 4.08 13.91 -3.35
CA ARG A 108 4.87 14.49 -4.45
C ARG A 108 5.52 13.38 -5.27
N LEU A 109 5.22 13.38 -6.56
CA LEU A 109 5.96 12.59 -7.54
C LEU A 109 7.31 13.27 -7.77
N ARG A 110 8.40 12.50 -7.66
CA ARG A 110 9.70 12.95 -8.14
C ARG A 110 9.76 12.69 -9.65
N PRO A 111 10.30 13.64 -10.45
CA PRO A 111 10.48 13.46 -11.88
C PRO A 111 11.47 12.33 -12.19
#